data_AF-A0A4Y7U2N2-F1
#
_entry.id   AF-A0A4Y7U2N2-F1
#
_cell.length_a   1.000
_cell.length_b   1.000
_cell.length_c   1.000
_cell.angle_alpha   90.00
_cell.angle_beta   90.00
_cell.angle_gamma   90.00
#
_symmetry.space_group_name_H-M   'P 1'
#
loop_
_entity.id
_entity.type
_entity.pdbx_description
1 polymer ?
#
loop_
_entity_poly.entity_id
_entity_poly.type
_entity_poly.pdbx_seq_one_letter_code
_entity_poly.pdbx_strand_id
1 'polypeptide(L)'
;KFADGLENPRWTYIAPNNDIFIVESGTRASKNQITVFRDADKDGKFETRNVFISGLNRPFGMLVLKDFFYIANTDGLYRYRYKNNPLKLETQGTKILELPAGGYN
;
A
#
# COMPACT_ATOMS: atom_id res chain seq x y z
N LYS A 1 20.04 9.90 0.19
CA LYS A 1 19.06 9.38 1.17
C LYS A 1 17.98 8.68 0.36
N PHE A 2 17.69 7.40 0.63
CA PHE A 2 16.86 6.55 -0.25
C PHE A 2 15.35 6.78 -0.10
N ALA A 3 14.85 6.92 1.13
CA ALA A 3 13.48 7.32 1.44
C ALA A 3 13.43 8.06 2.78
N ASP A 4 12.52 9.02 2.93
CA ASP A 4 12.34 9.78 4.17
C ASP A 4 10.92 10.34 4.35
N GLY A 5 10.67 11.00 5.50
CA GLY A 5 9.37 11.64 5.78
C GLY A 5 8.20 10.67 5.80
N LEU A 6 8.45 9.38 6.08
CA LEU A 6 7.43 8.36 6.29
C LEU A 6 7.00 8.37 7.75
N GLU A 7 5.71 8.16 8.00
CA GLU A 7 5.16 8.11 9.35
C GLU A 7 4.74 6.68 9.72
N ASN A 8 5.41 6.09 10.72
CA ASN A 8 5.21 4.71 11.13
C ASN A 8 5.27 3.70 9.95
N PRO A 9 6.36 3.66 9.16
CA PRO A 9 6.50 2.65 8.12
C PRO A 9 6.52 1.24 8.71
N ARG A 10 5.72 0.32 8.17
CA ARG A 10 5.54 -1.05 8.71
C ARG A 10 5.89 -2.17 7.74
N TRP A 11 5.34 -2.11 6.54
CA TRP A 11 5.51 -3.16 5.52
C TRP A 11 6.00 -2.52 4.23
N THR A 12 6.97 -3.17 3.57
CA THR A 12 7.48 -2.77 2.26
C THR A 12 7.22 -3.91 1.28
N TYR A 13 6.77 -3.58 0.07
CA TYR A 13 6.49 -4.55 -0.99
C TYR A 13 7.01 -4.03 -2.32
N ILE A 14 7.82 -4.85 -2.99
CA ILE A 14 8.28 -4.58 -4.36
C ILE A 14 7.32 -5.31 -5.31
N ALA A 15 6.59 -4.55 -6.11
CA ALA A 15 5.63 -5.11 -7.06
C ALA A 15 6.33 -5.63 -8.34
N PRO A 16 5.66 -6.42 -9.19
CA PRO A 16 6.24 -6.95 -10.43
C PRO A 16 6.76 -5.90 -11.42
N ASN A 17 6.29 -4.66 -11.31
CA ASN A 17 6.73 -3.52 -12.11
C ASN A 17 7.88 -2.71 -11.45
N ASN A 18 8.48 -3.24 -10.38
CA ASN A 18 9.53 -2.61 -9.56
C ASN A 18 9.14 -1.37 -8.76
N ASP A 19 7.85 -1.03 -8.71
CA ASP A 19 7.39 -0.04 -7.74
C ASP A 19 7.61 -0.57 -6.32
N ILE A 20 8.04 0.33 -5.44
CA ILE A 20 8.13 0.05 -4.02
C ILE A 20 6.94 0.69 -3.31
N PHE A 21 6.12 -0.14 -2.69
CA PHE A 21 5.03 0.31 -1.85
C PHE A 21 5.45 0.23 -0.39
N ILE A 22 5.11 1.25 0.39
CA ILE A 22 5.33 1.28 1.84
C ILE A 22 4.03 1.59 2.55
N VAL A 23 3.65 0.74 3.49
CA VAL A 23 2.52 0.95 4.38
C VAL A 23 2.94 1.83 5.55
N GLU A 24 2.19 2.91 5.77
CA GLU A 24 2.35 3.86 6.88
C GLU A 24 1.19 3.65 7.86
N SER A 25 1.46 2.88 8.93
CA SER A 25 0.43 2.33 9.82
C SER A 25 0.90 2.21 11.27
N GLY A 26 0.01 2.53 12.22
CA GLY A 26 0.31 2.51 13.65
C GLY A 26 -0.89 2.22 14.53
N THR A 27 -0.63 1.91 15.80
CA THR A 27 -1.66 1.60 16.82
C THR A 27 -2.15 2.83 17.59
N ARG A 28 -1.34 3.90 17.67
CA ARG A 28 -1.68 5.15 18.39
C ARG A 28 -1.87 6.32 17.43
N ALA A 29 -0.90 6.57 16.58
CA ALA A 29 -0.96 7.52 15.47
C ALA A 29 -0.68 6.75 14.18
N SER A 30 -1.46 7.03 13.13
CA SER A 30 -1.37 6.32 11.86
C SER A 30 -1.85 7.22 10.73
N LYS A 31 -1.07 7.29 9.64
CA LYS A 31 -1.53 7.88 8.38
C LYS A 31 -2.59 7.02 7.70
N ASN A 32 -2.61 5.72 8.00
CA ASN A 32 -3.52 4.75 7.39
C ASN A 32 -3.48 4.85 5.86
N GLN A 33 -2.27 4.78 5.30
CA GLN A 33 -2.03 4.96 3.88
C GLN A 33 -0.94 4.03 3.36
N ILE A 34 -0.86 3.93 2.04
CA ILE A 34 0.25 3.32 1.32
C ILE A 34 0.88 4.40 0.46
N THR A 35 2.21 4.54 0.53
CA THR A 35 3.00 5.42 -0.34
C THR A 35 3.68 4.55 -1.40
N VAL A 36 3.69 5.02 -2.66
CA VAL A 36 4.40 4.39 -3.77
C VAL A 36 5.64 5.21 -4.13
N PHE A 37 6.74 4.50 -4.36
CA PHE A 37 7.98 5.01 -4.91
C PHE A 37 8.23 4.33 -6.25
N ARG A 38 8.59 5.13 -7.27
CA ARG A 38 8.91 4.63 -8.61
C ARG A 38 10.24 5.20 -9.07
N ASP A 39 11.12 4.29 -9.48
CA ASP A 39 12.38 4.53 -10.17
C ASP A 39 12.13 4.18 -11.65
N ALA A 40 11.83 5.20 -12.44
CA ALA A 40 11.42 5.09 -13.84
C ALA A 40 12.60 4.82 -14.78
N ASP A 41 13.80 5.34 -14.44
CA ASP A 41 15.01 5.20 -15.27
C ASP A 41 15.97 4.12 -14.78
N LYS A 42 15.69 3.51 -13.61
CA LYS A 42 16.42 2.41 -12.98
C LYS A 42 17.82 2.81 -12.54
N ASP A 43 18.03 4.07 -12.18
CA ASP A 43 19.33 4.57 -11.69
C ASP A 43 19.56 4.33 -10.17
N GLY A 44 18.54 3.82 -9.47
CA GLY A 44 18.56 3.58 -8.03
C GLY A 44 18.06 4.76 -7.19
N LYS A 45 17.54 5.82 -7.82
CA LYS A 45 16.83 6.93 -7.20
C LYS A 45 15.37 6.90 -7.66
N PHE A 46 14.48 7.42 -6.83
CA PHE A 46 13.06 7.48 -7.18
C PHE A 46 12.71 8.86 -7.73
N GLU A 47 12.12 8.90 -8.92
CA GLU A 47 11.60 10.14 -9.52
C GLU A 47 10.25 10.49 -8.92
N THR A 48 9.50 9.49 -8.49
CA THR A 48 8.15 9.68 -7.96
C THR A 48 8.00 9.14 -6.55
N ARG A 49 7.33 9.93 -5.71
CA ARG A 49 6.79 9.55 -4.41
C ARG A 49 5.37 10.10 -4.27
N ASN A 50 4.37 9.23 -4.22
CA ASN A 50 2.97 9.63 -4.10
C ASN A 50 2.25 8.83 -3.00
N VAL A 51 1.23 9.45 -2.39
CA VAL A 51 0.22 8.68 -1.64
C VAL A 51 -0.56 7.85 -2.65
N PHE A 52 -0.37 6.54 -2.61
CA PHE A 52 -1.02 5.60 -3.50
C PHE A 52 -2.49 5.42 -3.13
N ILE A 53 -2.77 5.24 -1.84
CA ILE A 53 -4.13 5.18 -1.27
C ILE A 53 -4.08 5.59 0.20
N SER A 54 -5.12 6.26 0.69
CA SER A 54 -5.26 6.73 2.08
C SER A 54 -6.62 6.34 2.66
N GLY A 55 -6.81 6.61 3.96
CA GLY A 55 -8.09 6.34 4.62
C GLY A 55 -8.33 4.84 4.86
N LEU A 56 -7.26 4.05 4.94
CA LEU A 56 -7.30 2.62 5.23
C LEU A 56 -7.60 2.37 6.71
N ASN A 57 -7.79 1.11 7.09
CA ASN A 57 -8.00 0.73 8.48
C ASN A 57 -6.82 -0.09 9.01
N ARG A 58 -5.84 0.62 9.58
CA ARG A 58 -4.60 0.05 10.14
C ARG A 58 -3.99 -1.02 9.21
N PRO A 59 -3.67 -0.66 7.96
CA PRO A 59 -3.20 -1.62 6.96
C PRO A 59 -1.87 -2.25 7.38
N PHE A 60 -1.57 -3.45 6.87
CA PHE A 60 -0.26 -4.07 7.04
C PHE A 60 0.20 -4.79 5.76
N GLY A 61 -0.42 -5.92 5.42
CA GLY A 61 -0.04 -6.71 4.24
C GLY A 61 -0.60 -6.14 2.94
N MET A 62 0.16 -6.29 1.86
CA MET A 62 -0.26 -5.95 0.50
C MET A 62 0.34 -6.89 -0.55
N LEU A 63 -0.35 -7.05 -1.68
CA LEU A 63 0.08 -7.94 -2.77
C LEU A 63 -0.51 -7.46 -4.11
N VAL A 64 0.29 -7.50 -5.17
CA VAL A 64 -0.23 -7.45 -6.55
C VAL A 64 -0.36 -8.88 -7.06
N LEU A 65 -1.55 -9.26 -7.50
CA LEU A 65 -1.81 -10.57 -8.10
C LEU A 65 -2.75 -10.41 -9.30
N LYS A 66 -2.25 -10.73 -10.49
CA LYS A 66 -2.93 -10.48 -11.77
C LYS A 66 -3.35 -9.00 -11.85
N ASP A 67 -4.60 -8.72 -12.19
CA ASP A 67 -5.16 -7.36 -12.35
C ASP A 67 -5.63 -6.72 -11.03
N PHE A 68 -5.14 -7.18 -9.88
CA PHE A 68 -5.62 -6.74 -8.58
C PHE A 68 -4.49 -6.39 -7.61
N PHE A 69 -4.72 -5.32 -6.85
CA PHE A 69 -3.94 -4.95 -5.67
C PHE A 69 -4.74 -5.32 -4.43
N TYR A 70 -4.16 -6.11 -3.55
CA TYR A 70 -4.76 -6.58 -2.31
C TYR A 70 -4.19 -5.78 -1.14
N ILE A 71 -5.06 -5.39 -0.21
CA ILE A 71 -4.70 -4.67 1.02
C ILE A 71 -5.37 -5.38 2.19
N ALA A 72 -4.56 -5.84 3.14
CA ALA A 72 -5.02 -6.39 4.40
C ALA A 72 -5.15 -5.25 5.43
N ASN A 73 -6.39 -4.96 5.79
CA ASN A 73 -6.78 -4.08 6.90
C ASN A 73 -7.13 -4.91 8.13
N THR A 74 -7.24 -4.27 9.30
CA THR A 74 -7.60 -4.98 10.53
C THR A 74 -9.03 -5.51 10.56
N ASP A 75 -9.92 -4.97 9.72
CA ASP A 75 -11.32 -5.37 9.58
C ASP A 75 -11.60 -6.25 8.35
N GLY A 76 -10.59 -6.48 7.50
CA GLY A 76 -10.82 -7.27 6.30
C GLY A 76 -9.71 -7.22 5.27
N LEU A 77 -9.80 -8.16 4.33
CA LEU A 77 -9.00 -8.16 3.11
C LEU A 77 -9.80 -7.50 2.00
N TYR A 78 -9.19 -6.52 1.34
CA TYR A 78 -9.78 -5.81 0.21
C TYR A 78 -8.96 -6.07 -1.05
N ARG A 79 -9.63 -6.10 -2.21
CA ARG A 79 -8.97 -6.05 -3.52
C ARG A 79 -9.44 -4.84 -4.32
N TYR A 80 -8.54 -4.29 -5.10
CA TYR A 80 -8.73 -3.12 -5.95
C TYR A 80 -8.27 -3.46 -7.36
N ARG A 81 -8.90 -2.88 -8.38
CA ARG A 81 -8.43 -3.07 -9.75
C ARG A 81 -7.08 -2.36 -9.92
N TYR A 82 -6.10 -3.09 -10.45
CA TYR A 82 -4.73 -2.61 -10.64
C TYR A 82 -4.29 -2.91 -12.07
N LYS A 83 -4.26 -1.87 -12.92
CA LYS A 83 -3.91 -1.96 -14.33
C LYS A 83 -3.08 -0.74 -14.73
N ASN A 84 -2.15 -0.94 -15.67
CA ASN A 84 -1.29 0.11 -16.21
C ASN A 84 -0.39 0.77 -15.16
N ASN A 85 -0.02 0.05 -14.10
CA ASN A 85 0.94 0.49 -13.08
C ASN A 85 0.63 1.91 -12.56
N PRO A 86 -0.56 2.14 -11.98
CA PRO A 86 -0.97 3.46 -11.57
C PRO A 86 -0.15 3.92 -10.34
N LEU A 87 -0.03 5.24 -10.18
CA LEU A 87 0.60 5.85 -9.00
C LEU A 87 -0.41 6.28 -7.93
N LYS A 88 -1.71 6.07 -8.19
CA LYS A 88 -2.83 6.24 -7.26
C LYS A 88 -3.86 5.15 -7.48
N LEU A 89 -4.48 4.67 -6.41
CA LEU A 89 -5.50 3.63 -6.43
C LEU A 89 -6.86 4.25 -6.17
N GLU A 90 -7.49 4.74 -7.23
CA GLU A 90 -8.77 5.48 -7.16
C GLU A 90 -9.99 4.57 -7.35
N THR A 91 -9.77 3.29 -7.66
CA THR A 91 -10.86 2.34 -7.89
C THR A 91 -11.55 1.97 -6.59
N GLN A 92 -12.86 1.74 -6.61
CA GLN A 92 -13.58 1.25 -5.44
C GLN A 92 -13.08 -0.15 -5.05
N GLY A 93 -12.65 -0.28 -3.79
CA GLY A 93 -12.22 -1.55 -3.23
C GLY A 93 -13.40 -2.50 -3.00
N THR A 94 -13.21 -3.78 -3.29
CA THR A 94 -14.14 -4.85 -2.91
C THR A 94 -13.58 -5.57 -1.69
N LYS A 95 -14.32 -5.57 -0.57
CA LYS A 95 -14.00 -6.44 0.57
C LYS A 95 -14.22 -7.89 0.16
N ILE A 96 -13.23 -8.75 0.33
CA ILE A 96 -13.29 -10.17 -0.03
C ILE A 96 -13.23 -11.11 1.17
N LEU A 97 -12.85 -10.59 2.34
CA LEU A 97 -12.89 -11.30 3.60
C LEU A 97 -13.13 -10.28 4.73
N GLU A 98 -14.07 -10.57 5.62
CA GLU A 98 -14.24 -9.85 6.88
C GLU A 98 -13.30 -10.46 7.93
N LEU A 99 -12.66 -9.62 8.75
CA LEU A 99 -11.86 -10.08 9.89
C LEU A 99 -12.47 -9.59 11.21
N PRO A 100 -12.33 -10.35 12.31
CA PRO A 100 -12.84 -9.92 13.61
C PRO A 100 -12.23 -8.59 14.03
N ALA A 101 -13.10 -7.66 14.45
CA ALA A 101 -12.67 -6.41 15.06
C ALA A 101 -11.95 -6.73 16.39
N GLY A 102 -10.61 -6.68 16.38
CA GLY A 102 -9.80 -7.03 17.55
C GLY A 102 -8.30 -6.97 17.31
N GLY A 103 -7.86 -6.98 16.04
CA GLY A 103 -6.48 -6.65 15.68
C GLY A 103 -5.44 -7.74 15.99
N TYR A 104 -5.87 -8.96 16.34
CA TYR A 104 -5.05 -10.16 16.31
C TYR A 104 -5.46 -10.98 15.08
N ASN A 105 -4.76 -10.76 13.98
CA ASN A 105 -4.80 -11.60 12.77
C ASN A 105 -3.38 -11.87 12.32
#